data_AF-A0A4Q5YCS9-F1
#
_entry.id   AF-A0A4Q5YCS9-F1
#
_cell.length_a   1.000
_cell.length_b   1.000
_cell.length_c   1.000
_cell.angle_alpha   90.00
_cell.angle_beta   90.00
_cell.angle_gamma   90.00
#
_symmetry.space_group_name_H-M   'P 1'
#
loop_
_entity.id
_entity.type
_entity.pdbx_description
1 polymer ?
#
loop_
_entity_poly.entity_id
_entity_poly.type
_entity_poly.pdbx_seq_one_letter_code
_entity_poly.pdbx_strand_id
1 'polypeptide(L)'
;MKRLLTAISVIGLTACNQTEPKSNTKTLDFGAFSMETPKSWQQIKARGTDSYVGRIAIDEKDTLDFDLGWYSNTLSESDPAIMDRSMLQHFEQIGQPLDTSEMIIVESRRSIDPDNYKRQNVTWDTIDHRRAKIVYPRKSGSGITGVYIDSLWVRGSDVDRFNLYGDNLKPANEKKVLEVLRTLKFKKN
;
A
#
# COMPACT_ATOMS: atom_id res chain seq x y z
N MET A 1 81.83 -1.02 -3.02
CA MET A 1 80.75 -1.59 -3.85
C MET A 1 79.64 -2.06 -2.92
N LYS A 2 78.49 -1.36 -2.92
CA LYS A 2 77.39 -1.56 -1.96
C LYS A 2 76.66 -2.87 -2.27
N ARG A 3 76.54 -3.77 -1.28
CA ARG A 3 75.72 -4.99 -1.39
C ARG A 3 74.26 -4.58 -1.16
N LEU A 4 73.40 -4.75 -2.17
CA LEU A 4 71.95 -4.62 -2.03
C LEU A 4 71.42 -5.85 -1.27
N LEU A 5 70.70 -5.63 -0.15
CA LEU A 5 69.80 -6.62 0.42
C LEU A 5 68.46 -6.52 -0.30
N THR A 6 68.04 -7.59 -0.95
CA THR A 6 66.69 -7.74 -1.51
C THR A 6 65.78 -8.31 -0.42
N ALA A 7 64.92 -7.49 0.16
CA ALA A 7 63.85 -7.95 1.04
C ALA A 7 62.65 -8.39 0.20
N ILE A 8 62.39 -9.69 0.16
CA ILE A 8 61.18 -10.25 -0.47
C ILE A 8 60.04 -10.12 0.54
N SER A 9 59.18 -9.13 0.35
CA SER A 9 57.93 -8.99 1.09
C SER A 9 56.88 -9.90 0.47
N VAL A 10 56.58 -11.01 1.15
CA VAL A 10 55.47 -11.90 0.81
C VAL A 10 54.19 -11.24 1.32
N ILE A 11 53.46 -10.58 0.42
CA ILE A 11 52.13 -10.04 0.69
C ILE A 11 51.15 -11.21 0.66
N GLY A 12 50.73 -11.66 1.84
CA GLY A 12 49.68 -12.67 2.00
C GLY A 12 48.35 -12.14 1.48
N LEU A 13 47.81 -12.78 0.46
CA LEU A 13 46.44 -12.55 -0.03
C LEU A 13 45.47 -13.19 0.97
N THR A 14 45.00 -12.43 1.96
CA THR A 14 43.80 -12.80 2.71
C THR A 14 42.59 -12.49 1.84
N ALA A 15 42.16 -13.47 1.06
CA ALA A 15 40.86 -13.47 0.41
C ALA A 15 39.77 -13.42 1.51
N CYS A 16 39.12 -12.27 1.66
CA CYS A 16 37.92 -12.14 2.45
C CYS A 16 36.81 -12.98 1.81
N ASN A 17 36.50 -14.15 2.38
CA ASN A 17 35.20 -14.80 2.20
C ASN A 17 34.15 -13.94 2.92
N GLN A 18 33.71 -12.86 2.29
CA GLN A 18 32.48 -12.18 2.71
C GLN A 18 31.32 -13.09 2.29
N THR A 19 30.82 -13.87 3.24
CA THR A 19 29.50 -14.49 3.11
C THR A 19 28.51 -13.33 2.99
N GLU A 20 28.09 -13.02 1.76
CA GLU A 20 27.02 -12.06 1.51
C GLU A 20 25.85 -12.40 2.44
N PRO A 21 25.38 -11.46 3.29
CA PRO A 21 24.25 -11.73 4.15
C PRO A 21 23.09 -12.15 3.25
N LYS A 22 22.59 -13.37 3.44
CA LYS A 22 21.45 -13.89 2.67
C LYS A 22 20.33 -12.86 2.74
N SER A 23 20.05 -12.17 1.64
CA SER A 23 18.97 -11.19 1.58
C SER A 23 17.68 -11.84 2.07
N ASN A 24 16.97 -11.17 2.98
CA ASN A 24 15.68 -11.62 3.49
C ASN A 24 14.52 -11.28 2.55
N THR A 25 14.81 -10.70 1.39
CA THR A 25 13.84 -10.36 0.35
C THR A 25 13.86 -11.35 -0.81
N LYS A 26 12.81 -11.29 -1.64
CA LYS A 26 12.70 -11.92 -2.95
C LYS A 26 11.91 -11.01 -3.87
N THR A 27 12.13 -11.13 -5.17
CA THR A 27 11.24 -10.58 -6.18
C THR A 27 9.97 -11.44 -6.28
N LEU A 28 8.80 -10.83 -6.10
CA LEU A 28 7.52 -11.40 -6.55
C LEU A 28 7.19 -10.80 -7.91
N ASP A 29 7.08 -11.64 -8.94
CA ASP A 29 6.81 -11.24 -10.32
C ASP A 29 5.41 -11.72 -10.76
N PHE A 30 4.57 -10.78 -11.16
CA PHE A 30 3.20 -10.98 -11.63
C PHE A 30 3.09 -10.86 -13.16
N GLY A 31 4.23 -10.79 -13.86
CA GLY A 31 4.30 -10.56 -15.30
C GLY A 31 4.19 -9.07 -15.63
N ALA A 32 3.02 -8.47 -15.38
CA ALA A 32 2.77 -7.04 -15.66
C ALA A 32 3.45 -6.10 -14.65
N PHE A 33 3.78 -6.58 -13.47
CA PHE A 33 4.52 -5.84 -12.46
C PHE A 33 5.29 -6.79 -11.54
N SER A 34 6.26 -6.24 -10.82
CA SER A 34 7.03 -6.96 -9.81
C SER A 34 7.33 -6.07 -8.60
N MET A 35 7.70 -6.67 -7.48
CA MET A 35 8.09 -5.97 -6.25
C MET A 35 9.08 -6.81 -5.44
N GLU A 36 9.88 -6.15 -4.60
CA GLU A 36 10.76 -6.81 -3.64
C GLU A 36 10.03 -6.98 -2.30
N THR A 37 9.80 -8.22 -1.89
CA THR A 37 9.05 -8.54 -0.66
C THR A 37 9.86 -9.40 0.29
N PRO A 38 9.49 -9.49 1.57
CA PRO A 38 9.98 -10.56 2.44
C PRO A 38 9.77 -11.93 1.81
N LYS A 39 10.72 -12.86 2.03
CA LYS A 39 10.66 -14.22 1.50
C LYS A 39 9.41 -15.00 1.89
N SER A 40 8.82 -14.68 3.04
CA SER A 40 7.62 -15.33 3.56
C SER A 40 6.35 -15.00 2.79
N TRP A 41 6.32 -13.90 2.04
CA TRP A 41 5.10 -13.47 1.34
C TRP A 41 4.79 -14.41 0.17
N GLN A 42 3.52 -14.73 -0.06
CA GLN A 42 3.13 -15.70 -1.08
C GLN A 42 2.06 -15.14 -2.01
N GLN A 43 2.27 -15.30 -3.31
CA GLN A 43 1.25 -14.97 -4.30
C GLN A 43 0.11 -15.97 -4.24
N ILE A 44 -1.12 -15.45 -4.27
CA ILE A 44 -2.36 -16.21 -4.40
C ILE A 44 -3.05 -15.76 -5.69
N LYS A 45 -3.36 -16.72 -6.56
CA LYS A 45 -4.10 -16.43 -7.79
C LYS A 45 -5.56 -16.13 -7.46
N ALA A 46 -6.10 -15.07 -8.05
CA ALA A 46 -7.53 -14.77 -8.04
C ALA A 46 -8.04 -14.69 -9.48
N ARG A 47 -9.35 -14.82 -9.67
CA ARG A 47 -10.00 -14.73 -10.98
C ARG A 47 -10.81 -13.44 -11.03
N GLY A 48 -10.42 -12.53 -11.91
CA GLY A 48 -11.19 -11.34 -12.27
C GLY A 48 -12.08 -11.59 -13.47
N THR A 49 -13.09 -10.75 -13.65
CA THR A 49 -13.97 -10.79 -14.83
C THR A 49 -13.35 -9.98 -15.98
N ASP A 50 -12.94 -8.76 -15.68
CA ASP A 50 -12.48 -7.72 -16.59
C ASP A 50 -11.08 -7.18 -16.23
N SER A 51 -10.72 -7.24 -14.95
CA SER A 51 -9.38 -6.88 -14.45
C SER A 51 -8.43 -8.07 -14.25
N TYR A 52 -7.12 -7.79 -14.32
CA TYR A 52 -6.11 -8.69 -13.78
C TYR A 52 -6.00 -8.48 -12.26
N VAL A 53 -6.53 -9.44 -11.51
CA VAL A 53 -6.58 -9.39 -10.04
C VAL A 53 -5.78 -10.52 -9.42
N GLY A 54 -5.35 -10.32 -8.18
CA GLY A 54 -4.66 -11.33 -7.40
C GLY A 54 -4.45 -10.91 -5.97
N ARG A 55 -3.83 -11.80 -5.19
CA ARG A 55 -3.66 -11.64 -3.76
C ARG A 55 -2.22 -11.95 -3.34
N ILE A 56 -1.81 -11.41 -2.20
CA ILE A 56 -0.51 -11.67 -1.59
C ILE A 56 -0.73 -11.96 -0.11
N ALA A 57 -0.50 -13.20 0.33
CA ALA A 57 -0.46 -13.52 1.75
C ALA A 57 0.83 -12.98 2.37
N ILE A 58 0.71 -12.11 3.38
CA ILE A 58 1.82 -11.57 4.14
C ILE A 58 2.20 -12.54 5.26
N ASP A 59 1.19 -13.04 5.96
CA ASP A 59 1.24 -14.09 6.98
C ASP A 59 -0.14 -14.76 7.11
N GLU A 60 -0.38 -15.51 8.19
CA GLU A 60 -1.62 -16.27 8.42
C GLU A 60 -2.88 -15.41 8.51
N LYS A 61 -2.76 -14.11 8.82
CA LYS A 61 -3.91 -13.21 9.00
C LYS A 61 -4.00 -12.17 7.90
N ASP A 62 -2.88 -11.59 7.53
CA ASP A 62 -2.86 -10.40 6.67
C ASP A 62 -2.67 -10.78 5.20
N THR A 63 -3.53 -10.25 4.35
CA THR A 63 -3.48 -10.42 2.89
C THR A 63 -3.57 -9.06 2.21
N LEU A 64 -2.87 -8.92 1.09
CA LEU A 64 -3.07 -7.82 0.15
C LEU A 64 -3.88 -8.31 -1.05
N ASP A 65 -4.72 -7.43 -1.58
CA ASP A 65 -5.43 -7.59 -2.84
C ASP A 65 -4.86 -6.57 -3.85
N PHE A 66 -4.76 -6.96 -5.12
CA PHE A 66 -4.46 -6.02 -6.20
C PHE A 66 -5.47 -6.16 -7.34
N ASP A 67 -5.67 -5.04 -8.02
CA ASP A 67 -6.46 -4.93 -9.24
C ASP A 67 -5.68 -4.09 -10.25
N LEU A 68 -5.53 -4.64 -11.46
CA LEU A 68 -4.99 -3.96 -12.63
C LEU A 68 -6.03 -4.02 -13.76
N GLY A 69 -6.62 -2.87 -14.08
CA GLY A 69 -7.62 -2.74 -15.14
C GLY A 69 -8.24 -1.34 -15.20
N TRP A 70 -9.25 -1.16 -16.06
CA TRP A 70 -9.91 0.15 -16.22
C TRP A 70 -10.72 0.54 -14.98
N TYR A 71 -11.26 -0.42 -14.23
CA TYR A 71 -12.17 -0.13 -13.11
C TYR A 71 -11.52 -0.30 -11.73
N SER A 72 -10.18 -0.33 -11.65
CA SER A 72 -9.50 -0.47 -10.38
C SER A 72 -9.88 0.67 -9.42
N ASN A 73 -10.39 0.30 -8.24
CA ASN A 73 -10.80 1.25 -7.20
C ASN A 73 -9.66 2.22 -6.85
N THR A 74 -10.02 3.47 -6.58
CA THR A 74 -9.05 4.53 -6.28
C THR A 74 -8.47 4.43 -4.86
N LEU A 75 -9.03 3.60 -3.97
CA LEU A 75 -8.71 3.57 -2.53
C LEU A 75 -9.11 4.83 -1.76
N SER A 76 -9.97 5.67 -2.31
CA SER A 76 -10.56 6.77 -1.56
C SER A 76 -11.63 6.24 -0.60
N GLU A 77 -11.68 6.78 0.63
CA GLU A 77 -12.83 6.59 1.52
C GLU A 77 -13.94 7.58 1.20
N SER A 78 -15.19 7.17 1.45
CA SER A 78 -16.34 8.06 1.42
C SER A 78 -16.22 9.13 2.49
N ASP A 79 -16.82 10.29 2.24
CA ASP A 79 -16.91 11.30 3.29
C ASP A 79 -17.77 10.79 4.45
N PRO A 80 -17.37 11.09 5.71
CA PRO A 80 -18.11 10.63 6.88
C PRO A 80 -19.52 11.22 6.91
N ALA A 81 -20.51 10.38 7.22
CA ALA A 81 -21.87 10.82 7.46
C ALA A 81 -21.93 11.56 8.79
N ILE A 82 -22.03 12.90 8.75
CA ILE A 82 -22.05 13.74 9.95
C ILE A 82 -23.39 14.47 10.03
N MET A 83 -24.04 14.40 11.20
CA MET A 83 -25.35 14.98 11.45
C MET A 83 -25.34 15.89 12.68
N ASP A 84 -26.04 17.02 12.58
CA ASP A 84 -26.30 17.90 13.72
C ASP A 84 -27.27 17.24 14.70
N ARG A 85 -26.95 17.32 15.99
CA ARG A 85 -27.83 16.81 17.05
C ARG A 85 -29.24 17.41 16.99
N SER A 86 -29.35 18.69 16.65
CA SER A 86 -30.65 19.36 16.49
C SER A 86 -31.49 18.77 15.36
N MET A 87 -30.85 18.32 14.27
CA MET A 87 -31.53 17.64 13.17
C MET A 87 -32.01 16.26 13.59
N LEU A 88 -31.20 15.49 14.32
CA LEU A 88 -31.61 14.19 14.88
C LEU A 88 -32.84 14.34 15.80
N GLN A 89 -32.80 15.33 16.71
CA GLN A 89 -33.92 15.62 17.61
C GLN A 89 -35.20 16.00 16.84
N HIS A 90 -35.08 16.72 15.72
CA HIS A 90 -36.23 17.05 14.88
C HIS A 90 -36.86 15.79 14.27
N PHE A 91 -36.06 14.86 13.75
CA PHE A 91 -36.52 13.58 13.20
C PHE A 91 -37.24 12.73 14.25
N GLU A 92 -36.72 12.69 15.47
CA GLU A 92 -37.37 12.03 16.61
C GLU A 92 -38.74 12.68 16.94
N GLN A 93 -38.80 14.02 16.96
CA GLN A 93 -40.04 14.76 17.27
C GLN A 93 -41.15 14.56 16.25
N ILE A 94 -40.81 14.40 14.96
CA ILE A 94 -41.80 14.13 13.90
C ILE A 94 -42.14 12.64 13.76
N GLY A 95 -41.64 11.79 14.66
CA GLY A 95 -41.91 10.35 14.66
C GLY A 95 -41.23 9.57 13.55
N GLN A 96 -40.11 10.10 13.01
CA GLN A 96 -39.31 9.45 11.96
C GLN A 96 -37.87 9.23 12.45
N PRO A 97 -37.63 8.34 13.42
CA PRO A 97 -36.29 8.08 13.92
C PRO A 97 -35.38 7.57 12.80
N LEU A 98 -34.14 8.07 12.77
CA LEU A 98 -33.12 7.65 11.81
C LEU A 98 -32.25 6.54 12.40
N ASP A 99 -31.77 5.64 11.54
CA ASP A 99 -30.67 4.75 11.90
C ASP A 99 -29.36 5.55 11.93
N THR A 100 -28.83 5.76 13.12
CA THR A 100 -27.61 6.55 13.35
C THR A 100 -26.37 5.67 13.50
N SER A 101 -26.45 4.36 13.25
CA SER A 101 -25.35 3.41 13.54
C SER A 101 -24.04 3.76 12.82
N GLU A 102 -24.13 4.35 11.64
CA GLU A 102 -22.98 4.77 10.81
C GLU A 102 -22.82 6.30 10.78
N MET A 103 -23.52 7.04 11.66
CA MET A 103 -23.51 8.50 11.68
C MET A 103 -22.68 9.06 12.84
N ILE A 104 -21.99 10.15 12.56
CA ILE A 104 -21.26 10.93 13.54
C ILE A 104 -22.15 12.09 13.96
N ILE A 105 -22.62 12.06 15.20
CA ILE A 105 -23.48 13.11 15.75
C ILE A 105 -22.63 14.20 16.38
N VAL A 106 -22.79 15.43 15.89
CA VAL A 106 -22.07 16.62 16.37
C VAL A 106 -23.06 17.69 16.83
N GLU A 107 -22.60 18.61 17.68
CA GLU A 107 -23.43 19.75 18.09
C GLU A 107 -23.67 20.74 16.94
N SER A 108 -22.65 20.95 16.10
CA SER A 108 -22.72 21.80 14.91
C SER A 108 -21.73 21.38 13.84
N ARG A 109 -22.25 21.03 12.66
CA ARG A 109 -21.51 20.60 11.47
C ARG A 109 -20.66 21.73 10.89
N ARG A 110 -21.03 22.98 11.17
CA ARG A 110 -20.31 24.18 10.71
C ARG A 110 -19.03 24.45 11.51
N SER A 111 -18.91 23.92 12.73
CA SER A 111 -17.75 24.17 13.60
C SER A 111 -16.69 23.08 13.57
N ILE A 112 -16.83 22.09 12.68
CA ILE A 112 -15.94 20.93 12.60
C ILE A 112 -15.42 20.73 11.19
N ASP A 113 -14.19 20.21 11.08
CA ASP A 113 -13.63 19.71 9.83
C ASP A 113 -13.98 18.22 9.68
N PRO A 114 -14.72 17.81 8.62
CA PRO A 114 -15.03 16.40 8.34
C PRO A 114 -13.79 15.53 8.18
N ASP A 115 -12.68 16.11 7.73
CA ASP A 115 -11.44 15.38 7.56
C ASP A 115 -10.95 14.80 8.89
N ASN A 116 -11.26 15.43 10.04
CA ASN A 116 -10.92 14.88 11.36
C ASN A 116 -11.55 13.52 11.66
N TYR A 117 -12.61 13.15 10.94
CA TYR A 117 -13.33 11.89 11.11
C TYR A 117 -13.02 10.84 10.04
N LYS A 118 -12.14 11.18 9.08
CA LYS A 118 -11.63 10.23 8.10
C LYS A 118 -10.75 9.18 8.77
N ARG A 119 -10.76 7.96 8.25
CA ARG A 119 -9.99 6.83 8.82
C ARG A 119 -8.58 6.77 8.28
N GLN A 120 -8.32 7.42 7.14
CA GLN A 120 -7.08 7.26 6.40
C GLN A 120 -6.34 8.59 6.24
N ASN A 121 -5.03 8.49 6.11
CA ASN A 121 -4.17 9.52 5.58
C ASN A 121 -3.94 9.26 4.09
N VAL A 122 -3.71 10.33 3.35
CA VAL A 122 -3.36 10.26 1.92
C VAL A 122 -2.08 11.04 1.71
N THR A 123 -1.11 10.41 1.05
CA THR A 123 0.09 11.06 0.54
C THR A 123 0.27 10.76 -0.94
N TRP A 124 1.07 11.58 -1.60
CA TRP A 124 1.42 11.40 -3.00
C TRP A 124 2.93 11.29 -3.12
N ASP A 125 3.37 10.32 -3.92
CA ASP A 125 4.79 10.05 -4.18
C ASP A 125 4.98 9.66 -5.66
N THR A 126 6.21 9.36 -6.05
CA THR A 126 6.55 8.80 -7.35
C THR A 126 7.06 7.37 -7.18
N ILE A 127 6.37 6.41 -7.79
CA ILE A 127 6.76 4.99 -7.82
C ILE A 127 6.93 4.59 -9.27
N ASP A 128 8.13 4.10 -9.60
CA ASP A 128 8.50 3.70 -10.96
C ASP A 128 8.19 4.75 -12.03
N HIS A 129 8.58 6.00 -11.75
CA HIS A 129 8.34 7.17 -12.61
C HIS A 129 6.86 7.55 -12.81
N ARG A 130 5.97 7.06 -11.95
CA ARG A 130 4.53 7.34 -12.01
C ARG A 130 4.08 7.99 -10.71
N ARG A 131 3.15 8.94 -10.83
CA ARG A 131 2.49 9.52 -9.67
C ARG A 131 1.66 8.43 -8.98
N ALA A 132 1.86 8.27 -7.68
CA ALA A 132 1.22 7.25 -6.88
C ALA A 132 0.53 7.88 -5.67
N LYS A 133 -0.75 7.54 -5.48
CA LYS A 133 -1.48 7.83 -4.25
C LYS A 133 -1.15 6.73 -3.25
N ILE A 134 -0.63 7.08 -2.08
CA ILE A 134 -0.39 6.15 -0.99
C ILE A 134 -1.42 6.46 0.10
N VAL A 135 -2.11 5.41 0.56
CA VAL A 135 -3.07 5.49 1.66
C VAL A 135 -2.57 4.65 2.83
N TYR A 136 -2.79 5.14 4.04
CA TYR A 136 -2.45 4.42 5.27
C TYR A 136 -3.38 4.85 6.40
N PRO A 137 -3.67 3.97 7.37
CA PRO A 137 -4.65 4.27 8.41
C PRO A 137 -4.13 5.36 9.36
N ARG A 138 -5.04 6.22 9.85
CA ARG A 138 -4.75 7.17 10.94
C ARG A 138 -4.55 6.44 12.26
N LYS A 139 -5.27 5.33 12.44
CA LYS A 139 -5.14 4.43 13.58
C LYS A 139 -4.73 3.05 13.07
N SER A 140 -3.49 2.66 13.32
CA SER A 140 -2.98 1.35 12.93
C SER A 140 -3.90 0.21 13.36
N GLY A 141 -4.08 -0.78 12.49
CA GLY A 141 -5.05 -1.86 12.62
C GLY A 141 -6.46 -1.49 12.18
N SER A 142 -6.72 -0.25 11.74
CA SER A 142 -8.04 0.19 11.30
C SER A 142 -7.98 1.09 10.06
N GLY A 143 -8.20 0.50 8.89
CA GLY A 143 -8.27 1.19 7.61
C GLY A 143 -7.40 0.52 6.55
N ILE A 144 -7.28 1.19 5.41
CA ILE A 144 -6.55 0.66 4.27
C ILE A 144 -5.09 1.13 4.32
N THR A 145 -4.18 0.20 4.03
CA THR A 145 -2.79 0.51 3.64
C THR A 145 -2.57 0.08 2.21
N GLY A 146 -2.18 0.98 1.31
CA GLY A 146 -2.05 0.63 -0.10
C GLY A 146 -1.56 1.74 -1.00
N VAL A 147 -1.45 1.41 -2.28
CA VAL A 147 -1.11 2.33 -3.36
C VAL A 147 -2.18 2.29 -4.44
N TYR A 148 -2.42 3.43 -5.07
CA TYR A 148 -3.18 3.57 -6.30
C TYR A 148 -2.36 4.37 -7.33
N ILE A 149 -2.36 3.90 -8.58
CA ILE A 149 -1.76 4.57 -9.73
C ILE A 149 -2.84 4.73 -10.79
N ASP A 150 -3.07 5.97 -11.20
CA ASP A 150 -4.16 6.39 -12.07
C ASP A 150 -3.90 6.15 -13.56
N SER A 151 -2.64 5.94 -13.94
CA SER A 151 -2.27 5.77 -15.35
C SER A 151 -1.02 4.90 -15.52
N LEU A 152 -1.23 3.65 -15.95
CA LEU A 152 -0.16 2.74 -16.35
C LEU A 152 0.11 2.79 -17.86
N TRP A 153 -0.83 2.36 -18.67
CA TRP A 153 -0.74 2.39 -20.13
C TRP A 153 -2.13 2.44 -20.75
N VAL A 154 -2.21 3.01 -21.95
CA VAL A 154 -3.44 2.94 -22.77
C VAL A 154 -3.65 1.50 -23.22
N ARG A 155 -4.85 0.98 -22.99
CA ARG A 155 -5.30 -0.34 -23.44
C ARG A 155 -6.68 -0.16 -24.05
N GLY A 156 -6.83 -0.43 -25.34
CA GLY A 156 -8.09 -0.18 -26.04
C GLY A 156 -8.48 1.30 -25.99
N SER A 157 -9.66 1.60 -25.46
CA SER A 157 -10.23 2.96 -25.38
C SER A 157 -10.00 3.68 -24.05
N ASP A 158 -9.32 3.06 -23.08
CA ASP A 158 -9.07 3.66 -21.76
C ASP A 158 -7.64 3.33 -21.29
N VAL A 159 -7.29 3.77 -20.08
CA VAL A 159 -6.00 3.58 -19.43
C VAL A 159 -6.14 2.55 -18.32
N ASP A 160 -5.24 1.57 -18.29
CA ASP A 160 -5.14 0.65 -17.17
C ASP A 160 -4.69 1.41 -15.91
N ARG A 161 -5.45 1.22 -14.83
CA ARG A 161 -5.20 1.70 -13.48
C ARG A 161 -4.67 0.55 -12.66
N PHE A 162 -4.08 0.87 -11.51
CA PHE A 162 -3.58 -0.15 -10.59
C PHE A 162 -3.85 0.22 -9.15
N ASN A 163 -4.29 -0.74 -8.36
CA ASN A 163 -4.21 -0.66 -6.91
C ASN A 163 -3.59 -1.93 -6.32
N LEU A 164 -2.99 -1.77 -5.14
CA LEU A 164 -2.56 -2.86 -4.28
C LEU A 164 -2.73 -2.41 -2.84
N TYR A 165 -3.49 -3.16 -2.05
CA TYR A 165 -3.88 -2.73 -0.72
C TYR A 165 -4.21 -3.89 0.21
N GLY A 166 -4.16 -3.62 1.51
CA GLY A 166 -4.70 -4.50 2.55
C GLY A 166 -5.59 -3.71 3.50
N ASP A 167 -6.55 -4.40 4.12
CA ASP A 167 -7.50 -3.81 5.08
C ASP A 167 -7.20 -4.27 6.50
N ASN A 168 -7.18 -3.33 7.45
CA ASN A 168 -6.99 -3.56 8.88
C ASN A 168 -5.75 -4.43 9.21
N LEU A 169 -4.66 -4.20 8.46
CA LEU A 169 -3.41 -4.93 8.61
C LEU A 169 -2.86 -4.76 10.03
N LYS A 170 -2.11 -5.75 10.51
CA LYS A 170 -1.37 -5.60 11.78
C LYS A 170 -0.37 -4.44 11.64
N PRO A 171 -0.14 -3.64 12.71
CA PRO A 171 0.73 -2.46 12.64
C PRO A 171 2.13 -2.74 12.08
N ALA A 172 2.73 -3.90 12.41
CA ALA A 172 4.03 -4.30 11.88
C ALA A 172 4.01 -4.58 10.37
N ASN A 173 2.89 -5.05 9.84
CA ASN A 173 2.72 -5.34 8.41
C ASN A 173 2.38 -4.08 7.63
N GLU A 174 1.62 -3.13 8.19
CA GLU A 174 1.41 -1.81 7.58
C GLU A 174 2.74 -1.16 7.18
N LYS A 175 3.69 -1.11 8.12
CA LYS A 175 5.03 -0.55 7.87
C LYS A 175 5.76 -1.28 6.74
N LYS A 176 5.78 -2.61 6.77
CA LYS A 176 6.43 -3.43 5.74
C LYS A 176 5.79 -3.22 4.37
N VAL A 177 4.46 -3.13 4.31
CA VAL A 177 3.73 -2.87 3.07
C VAL A 177 4.14 -1.53 2.49
N LEU A 178 4.13 -0.46 3.29
CA LEU A 178 4.54 0.87 2.84
C LEU A 178 5.98 0.90 2.28
N GLU A 179 6.89 0.12 2.86
CA GLU A 179 8.26 -0.04 2.35
C GLU A 179 8.28 -0.79 1.01
N VAL A 180 7.57 -1.92 0.92
CA VAL A 180 7.50 -2.77 -0.29
C VAL A 180 6.83 -2.05 -1.46
N LEU A 181 5.79 -1.24 -1.22
CA LEU A 181 5.08 -0.49 -2.27
C LEU A 181 6.03 0.37 -3.11
N ARG A 182 7.07 0.94 -2.49
CA ARG A 182 8.07 1.77 -3.18
C ARG A 182 8.96 1.00 -4.15
N THR A 183 8.97 -0.32 -4.06
CA THR A 183 9.78 -1.22 -4.91
C THR A 183 9.01 -1.72 -6.13
N LEU A 184 7.74 -1.36 -6.26
CA LEU A 184 6.93 -1.71 -7.43
C LEU A 184 7.63 -1.27 -8.71
N LYS A 185 7.65 -2.19 -9.67
CA LYS A 185 8.14 -2.00 -11.03
C LYS A 185 7.09 -2.50 -12.00
N PHE A 186 6.76 -1.69 -12.99
CA PHE A 186 5.74 -2.01 -13.99
C PHE A 186 6.41 -2.39 -15.30
N LYS A 187 5.98 -3.52 -15.87
CA LYS A 187 6.48 -4.02 -17.14
C LYS A 187 5.32 -3.93 -18.13
N LYS A 188 5.53 -3.17 -19.22
CA LYS A 188 4.60 -3.19 -20.33
C LYS A 188 4.80 -4.51 -21.07
N ASN A 189 3.79 -5.36 -21.05
CA ASN A 189 3.75 -6.58 -21.87
C ASN A 189 3.52 -6.24 -23.34
#